data_AF-A0A100VX28-F1
#
_entry.id   AF-A0A100VX28-F1
#
_cell.length_a   1.000
_cell.length_b   1.000
_cell.length_c   1.000
_cell.angle_alpha   90.00
_cell.angle_beta   90.00
_cell.angle_gamma   90.00
#
_symmetry.space_group_name_H-M   'P 1'
#
loop_
_entity.id
_entity.type
_entity.pdbx_description
1 polymer ?
#
loop_
_entity_poly.entity_id
_entity_poly.type
_entity_poly.pdbx_seq_one_letter_code
_entity_poly.pdbx_strand_id
1 'polypeptide(L)'
;MELVATIDMPPPACGEVSDLRATVPDMQITTEADRDRYWHQIGFHTAASKNGSHNGAPWPLQVQVAALVGNADIEASFSHFDGAGPSIWSVALITSDGRLIRIRMQFDAEQYDLDQDQATTAEPVAATVSESWVRRLSDVVSLDIGSVRMRPNGFGRVTQDVLDVGDVTVTFRDGEVVNLGVDQLTMTMYDDRQRSDGFIARLRHHTGL
;
A
#
# COMPACT_ATOMS: atom_id res chain seq x y z
N MET A 1 52.98 -19.69 15.73
CA MET A 1 52.26 -20.89 15.25
C MET A 1 50.78 -20.60 15.44
N GLU A 2 50.10 -20.23 14.36
CA GLU A 2 48.67 -20.45 14.15
C GLU A 2 48.45 -20.35 12.63
N LEU A 3 47.68 -21.30 12.11
CA LEU A 3 47.52 -21.64 10.71
C LEU A 3 46.01 -21.64 10.45
N VAL A 4 45.50 -20.79 9.57
CA VAL A 4 44.12 -20.90 9.06
C VAL A 4 44.10 -20.52 7.58
N ALA A 5 43.42 -21.38 6.84
CA ALA A 5 43.48 -21.60 5.41
C ALA A 5 42.72 -20.57 4.58
N THR A 6 43.27 -20.24 3.42
CA THR A 6 42.59 -19.58 2.32
C THR A 6 41.73 -20.61 1.57
N ILE A 7 40.42 -20.38 1.47
CA ILE A 7 39.53 -21.15 0.60
C ILE A 7 39.36 -20.35 -0.68
N ASP A 8 40.00 -20.83 -1.75
CA ASP A 8 39.82 -20.35 -3.11
C ASP A 8 38.65 -21.12 -3.74
N MET A 9 37.58 -20.43 -4.13
CA MET A 9 36.44 -21.04 -4.85
C MET A 9 36.44 -20.55 -6.30
N PRO A 10 36.48 -21.45 -7.29
CA PRO A 10 36.32 -21.06 -8.69
C PRO A 10 34.88 -20.61 -8.95
N PRO A 11 34.66 -19.64 -9.86
CA PRO A 11 33.32 -19.21 -10.24
C PRO A 11 32.57 -20.33 -10.98
N PRO A 12 31.25 -20.47 -10.77
CA PRO A 12 30.45 -21.44 -11.51
C PRO A 12 30.34 -21.03 -12.98
N ALA A 13 30.60 -21.98 -13.88
CA ALA A 13 30.22 -21.89 -15.28
C ALA A 13 28.74 -22.28 -15.43
N CYS A 14 27.92 -21.37 -15.98
CA CYS A 14 26.60 -21.60 -16.58
C CYS A 14 26.18 -20.22 -17.15
N GLY A 15 25.99 -20.04 -18.45
CA GLY A 15 24.93 -20.65 -19.25
C GLY A 15 24.03 -19.51 -19.69
N GLU A 16 23.90 -19.30 -21.00
CA GLU A 16 23.09 -18.21 -21.58
C GLU A 16 21.65 -18.26 -21.05
N VAL A 17 21.25 -17.20 -20.35
CA VAL A 17 19.84 -16.88 -20.15
C VAL A 17 19.57 -15.68 -21.05
N SER A 18 18.80 -15.93 -22.11
CA SER A 18 18.42 -14.92 -23.10
C SER A 18 17.89 -13.66 -22.42
N ASP A 19 18.44 -12.52 -22.86
CA ASP A 19 17.95 -11.16 -22.59
C ASP A 19 16.42 -11.10 -22.77
N LEU A 20 15.70 -11.02 -21.66
CA LEU A 20 14.37 -10.45 -21.62
C LEU A 20 14.47 -9.10 -20.91
N ARG A 21 15.11 -8.15 -21.60
CA ARG A 21 15.02 -6.72 -21.25
C ARG A 21 13.60 -6.26 -21.56
N ALA A 22 12.70 -6.43 -20.59
CA ALA A 22 11.55 -5.57 -20.51
C ALA A 22 12.08 -4.17 -20.19
N THR A 23 12.23 -3.34 -21.22
CA THR A 23 12.48 -1.90 -21.07
C THR A 23 11.21 -1.29 -20.48
N VAL A 24 11.05 -1.41 -19.16
CA VAL A 24 10.14 -0.53 -18.43
C VAL A 24 10.79 0.86 -18.52
N PRO A 25 10.11 1.88 -19.07
CA PRO A 25 10.69 3.22 -19.09
C PRO A 25 10.93 3.63 -17.64
N ASP A 26 12.21 3.73 -17.26
CA ASP A 26 12.62 4.31 -15.99
C ASP A 26 11.97 5.69 -15.89
N MET A 27 11.03 5.86 -14.95
CA MET A 27 10.70 7.21 -14.49
C MET A 27 11.91 7.68 -13.67
N GLN A 28 12.94 8.16 -14.36
CA GLN A 28 14.06 8.81 -13.69
C GLN A 28 13.55 10.16 -13.20
N ILE A 29 13.41 10.31 -11.88
CA ILE A 29 13.15 11.59 -11.22
C ILE A 29 14.37 12.48 -11.49
N THR A 30 14.37 13.17 -12.63
CA THR A 30 15.52 13.90 -13.17
C THR A 30 15.31 15.40 -13.13
N THR A 31 14.06 15.85 -12.98
CA THR A 31 13.71 17.24 -12.83
C THR A 31 12.97 17.51 -11.53
N GLU A 32 12.96 18.77 -11.10
CA GLU A 32 12.16 19.22 -9.96
C GLU A 32 10.66 18.98 -10.18
N ALA A 33 10.16 19.17 -11.40
CA ALA A 33 8.78 18.88 -11.75
C ALA A 33 8.44 17.39 -11.61
N ASP A 34 9.36 16.48 -11.96
CA ASP A 34 9.16 15.04 -11.79
C ASP A 34 9.11 14.68 -10.30
N ARG A 35 9.96 15.30 -9.49
CA ARG A 35 9.98 15.11 -8.03
C ARG A 35 8.67 15.57 -7.40
N ASP A 36 8.18 16.74 -7.78
CA ASP A 36 6.92 17.28 -7.26
C ASP A 36 5.74 16.40 -7.68
N ARG A 37 5.72 15.93 -8.92
CA ARG A 37 4.71 14.99 -9.41
C ARG A 37 4.75 13.67 -8.63
N TYR A 38 5.95 13.14 -8.38
CA TYR A 38 6.14 11.90 -7.63
C TYR A 38 5.57 12.02 -6.21
N TRP A 39 5.96 13.05 -5.46
CA TRP A 39 5.44 13.26 -4.11
C TRP A 39 3.94 13.57 -4.10
N HIS A 40 3.42 14.24 -5.12
CA HIS A 40 1.98 14.44 -5.26
C HIS A 40 1.24 13.12 -5.46
N GLN A 41 1.76 12.20 -6.28
CA GLN A 41 1.20 10.86 -6.46
C GLN A 41 1.21 10.08 -5.14
N ILE A 42 2.33 10.09 -4.41
CA ILE A 42 2.45 9.42 -3.10
C ILE A 42 1.44 10.01 -2.10
N GLY A 43 1.38 11.34 -1.98
CA GLY A 43 0.43 12.03 -1.10
C GLY A 43 -1.02 11.69 -1.41
N PHE A 44 -1.40 11.65 -2.69
CA PHE A 44 -2.74 11.26 -3.11
C PHE A 44 -3.10 9.82 -2.69
N HIS A 45 -2.19 8.87 -2.90
CA HIS A 45 -2.41 7.45 -2.63
C HIS A 45 -2.32 7.07 -1.15
N THR A 46 -1.73 7.94 -0.33
CA THR A 46 -1.60 7.76 1.13
C THR A 46 -2.62 8.56 1.93
N ALA A 47 -3.45 9.39 1.29
CA ALA A 47 -4.53 10.11 1.96
C ALA A 47 -5.66 9.16 2.40
N ALA A 48 -6.20 9.39 3.59
CA ALA A 48 -7.33 8.66 4.17
C ALA A 48 -8.34 9.64 4.78
N SER A 49 -9.61 9.25 4.86
CA SER A 49 -10.60 10.10 5.54
C SER A 49 -10.55 9.99 7.05
N LYS A 50 -10.75 11.14 7.70
CA LYS A 50 -10.88 11.34 9.15
C LYS A 50 -11.96 12.38 9.39
N ASN A 51 -12.95 12.08 10.23
CA ASN A 51 -14.02 13.02 10.63
C ASN A 51 -14.73 13.75 9.46
N GLY A 52 -14.84 13.11 8.29
CA GLY A 52 -15.48 13.69 7.10
C GLY A 52 -14.57 14.54 6.21
N SER A 53 -13.27 14.60 6.45
CA SER A 53 -12.27 15.21 5.56
C SER A 53 -11.16 14.21 5.20
N HIS A 54 -10.51 14.37 4.06
CA HIS A 54 -9.29 13.63 3.75
C HIS A 54 -8.08 14.32 4.35
N ASN A 55 -7.27 13.57 5.09
CA ASN A 55 -6.02 14.06 5.65
C ASN A 55 -4.85 13.34 4.97
N GLY A 56 -3.76 14.06 4.74
CA GLY A 56 -2.53 13.48 4.23
C GLY A 56 -1.86 12.61 5.29
N ALA A 57 -1.23 11.53 4.84
CA ALA A 57 -0.35 10.74 5.70
C ALA A 57 0.85 11.56 6.20
N PRO A 58 1.35 11.35 7.43
CA PRO A 58 2.60 11.93 7.91
C PRO A 58 3.79 11.60 6.99
N TRP A 59 4.81 12.47 6.94
CA TRP A 59 5.99 12.26 6.09
C TRP A 59 6.68 10.91 6.28
N PRO A 60 6.87 10.38 7.52
CA PRO A 60 7.49 9.07 7.71
C PRO A 60 6.78 7.94 6.97
N LEU A 61 5.45 7.98 6.88
CA LEU A 61 4.67 6.99 6.13
C LEU A 61 4.83 7.19 4.63
N GLN A 62 4.75 8.43 4.14
CA GLN A 62 4.93 8.72 2.71
C GLN A 62 6.33 8.31 2.22
N VAL A 63 7.36 8.54 3.03
CA VAL A 63 8.74 8.11 2.73
C VAL A 63 8.83 6.58 2.64
N GLN A 64 8.18 5.83 3.55
CA GLN A 64 8.15 4.38 3.44
C GLN A 64 7.41 3.88 2.21
N VAL A 65 6.29 4.52 1.86
CA VAL A 65 5.59 4.22 0.61
C VAL A 65 6.49 4.47 -0.60
N ALA A 66 7.15 5.63 -0.65
CA ALA A 66 8.09 5.96 -1.71
C ALA A 66 9.22 4.93 -1.83
N ALA A 67 9.80 4.49 -0.71
CA ALA A 67 10.88 3.50 -0.70
C ALA A 67 10.45 2.15 -1.29
N LEU A 68 9.22 1.70 -1.05
CA LEU A 68 8.71 0.43 -1.57
C LEU A 68 8.19 0.54 -3.01
N VAL A 69 7.56 1.66 -3.36
CA VAL A 69 7.08 1.93 -4.73
C VAL A 69 8.27 2.10 -5.68
N GLY A 70 9.33 2.79 -5.25
CA GLY A 70 10.46 3.12 -6.11
C GLY A 70 10.00 3.99 -7.27
N ASN A 71 10.30 3.56 -8.50
CA ASN A 71 10.00 4.28 -9.74
C ASN A 71 8.73 3.80 -10.47
N ALA A 72 7.96 2.88 -9.89
CA ALA A 72 6.76 2.39 -10.55
C ALA A 72 5.57 3.34 -10.35
N ASP A 73 4.68 3.38 -11.34
CA ASP A 73 3.40 4.04 -11.19
C ASP A 73 2.50 3.26 -10.24
N ILE A 74 1.74 3.97 -9.41
CA ILE A 74 0.67 3.40 -8.58
C ILE A 74 -0.61 3.40 -9.42
N GLU A 75 -1.21 2.22 -9.63
CA GLU A 75 -2.46 2.07 -10.37
C GLU A 75 -3.70 2.19 -9.47
N ALA A 76 -3.57 1.70 -8.24
CA ALA A 76 -4.63 1.79 -7.24
C ALA A 76 -4.06 1.75 -5.83
N SER A 77 -4.79 2.34 -4.90
CA SER A 77 -4.43 2.34 -3.49
C SER A 77 -5.65 2.24 -2.60
N PHE A 78 -5.38 1.79 -1.40
CA PHE A 78 -6.28 1.87 -0.27
C PHE A 78 -5.47 2.38 0.93
N SER A 79 -6.00 3.39 1.61
CA SER A 79 -5.40 3.96 2.80
C SER A 79 -6.45 4.11 3.88
N HIS A 80 -6.09 3.73 5.10
CA HIS A 80 -6.95 3.77 6.27
C HIS A 80 -6.20 4.42 7.43
N PHE A 81 -6.95 5.21 8.19
CA PHE A 81 -6.49 5.89 9.38
C PHE A 81 -7.38 5.49 10.57
N ASP A 82 -6.77 5.01 11.64
CA ASP A 82 -7.40 4.80 12.94
C ASP A 82 -6.73 5.72 13.98
N GLY A 83 -7.55 6.52 14.66
CA GLY A 83 -7.10 7.48 15.66
C GLY A 83 -7.79 7.30 17.02
N ALA A 84 -8.36 6.12 17.32
CA ALA A 84 -8.98 5.81 18.61
C ALA A 84 -7.98 5.58 19.76
N GLY A 85 -6.68 5.78 19.49
CA GLY A 85 -5.54 5.65 20.40
C GLY A 85 -4.27 6.13 19.69
N PRO A 86 -3.09 5.48 19.89
CA PRO A 86 -1.95 5.70 19.02
C PRO A 86 -2.38 5.63 17.56
N SER A 87 -1.99 6.61 16.76
CA SER A 87 -2.47 6.73 15.38
C SER A 87 -1.93 5.60 14.54
N ILE A 88 -2.81 4.82 13.91
CA ILE A 88 -2.43 3.74 13.02
C ILE A 88 -2.81 4.13 11.61
N TRP A 89 -1.79 4.13 10.74
CA TRP A 89 -1.97 4.24 9.31
C TRP A 89 -1.76 2.89 8.65
N SER A 90 -2.66 2.52 7.76
CA SER A 90 -2.57 1.34 6.93
C SER A 90 -2.69 1.73 5.47
N VAL A 91 -1.68 1.38 4.67
CA VAL A 91 -1.66 1.61 3.23
C VAL A 91 -1.49 0.27 2.51
N ALA A 92 -2.26 0.08 1.44
CA ALA A 92 -2.11 -1.00 0.48
C ALA A 92 -2.10 -0.41 -0.94
N LEU A 93 -1.18 -0.86 -1.80
CA LEU A 93 -0.96 -0.28 -3.12
C LEU A 93 -0.76 -1.37 -4.16
N ILE A 94 -1.24 -1.10 -5.38
CA ILE A 94 -0.93 -1.88 -6.57
C ILE A 94 -0.13 -1.00 -7.51
N THR A 95 1.05 -1.48 -7.90
CA THR A 95 1.90 -0.81 -8.88
C THR A 95 1.68 -1.37 -10.30
N SER A 96 2.00 -0.57 -11.31
CA SER A 96 1.84 -0.95 -12.72
C SER A 96 2.70 -2.13 -13.17
N ASP A 97 3.80 -2.41 -12.46
CA ASP A 97 4.65 -3.58 -12.67
C ASP A 97 4.18 -4.83 -11.89
N GLY A 98 2.97 -4.81 -11.33
CA GLY A 98 2.30 -5.98 -10.77
C GLY A 98 2.73 -6.32 -9.34
N ARG A 99 3.11 -5.33 -8.54
CA ARG A 99 3.43 -5.52 -7.11
C ARG A 99 2.26 -5.10 -6.23
N LEU A 100 2.04 -5.88 -5.18
CA LEU A 100 1.18 -5.55 -4.05
C LEU A 100 2.07 -5.12 -2.90
N ILE A 101 1.86 -3.91 -2.41
CA ILE A 101 2.62 -3.31 -1.31
C ILE A 101 1.67 -3.14 -0.13
N ARG A 102 2.15 -3.44 1.09
CA ARG A 102 1.41 -3.23 2.33
C ARG A 102 2.31 -2.58 3.36
N ILE A 103 1.79 -1.54 4.01
CA ILE A 103 2.48 -0.84 5.10
C ILE A 103 1.49 -0.55 6.22
N ARG A 104 1.84 -0.94 7.45
CA ARG A 104 1.13 -0.54 8.67
C ARG A 104 2.12 0.13 9.61
N MET A 105 1.83 1.37 9.95
CA MET A 105 2.67 2.22 10.80
C MET A 105 1.84 2.79 11.94
N GLN A 106 2.38 2.71 13.15
CA GLN A 106 1.80 3.31 14.35
C GLN A 106 2.66 4.50 14.77
N PHE A 107 2.02 5.59 15.16
CA PHE A 107 2.67 6.77 15.74
C PHE A 107 2.26 6.89 17.21
N ASP A 108 3.21 7.24 18.07
CA ASP A 108 2.99 7.48 19.51
C ASP A 108 2.37 8.86 19.77
N ALA A 109 1.29 9.14 19.03
CA ALA A 109 0.46 10.32 19.16
C ALA A 109 -0.93 9.98 18.65
N GLU A 110 -1.96 10.55 19.28
CA GLU A 110 -3.32 10.48 18.79
C GLU A 110 -3.50 11.42 17.60
N GLN A 111 -4.34 11.03 16.65
CA GLN A 111 -4.76 11.91 15.54
C GLN A 111 -3.60 12.47 14.69
N TYR A 112 -2.47 11.77 14.61
CA TYR A 112 -1.25 12.19 13.91
C TYR A 112 -1.38 12.01 12.40
N ASP A 113 -1.43 13.14 11.69
CA ASP A 113 -1.53 13.27 10.25
C ASP A 113 -0.48 14.27 9.72
N LEU A 114 -0.48 14.53 8.41
CA LEU A 114 0.49 15.44 7.78
C LEU A 114 0.48 16.85 8.37
N ASP A 115 -0.70 17.37 8.72
CA ASP A 115 -0.83 18.72 9.26
C ASP A 115 -0.19 18.79 10.65
N GLN A 116 -0.41 17.77 11.49
CA GLN A 116 0.27 17.64 12.79
C GLN A 116 1.78 17.46 12.66
N ASP A 117 2.22 16.64 11.71
CA ASP A 117 3.64 16.41 11.41
C ASP A 117 4.35 17.71 10.99
N GLN A 118 3.69 18.57 10.20
CA GLN A 118 4.21 19.88 9.79
C GLN A 118 4.14 20.94 10.91
N ALA A 119 3.16 20.85 11.81
CA ALA A 119 3.01 21.78 12.92
C ALA A 119 4.01 21.50 14.06
N THR A 120 4.52 20.27 14.16
CA THR A 120 5.42 19.85 15.26
C THR A 120 6.84 20.37 15.03
N THR A 121 7.18 21.51 15.63
CA THR A 121 8.53 22.11 15.52
C THR A 121 9.54 21.60 16.56
N ALA A 122 9.10 20.82 17.56
CA ALA A 122 9.90 20.55 18.75
C ALA A 122 10.62 19.19 18.70
N GLU A 123 9.93 18.08 18.46
CA GLU A 123 10.52 16.74 18.39
C GLU A 123 9.73 15.83 17.43
N PRO A 124 10.38 14.97 16.62
CA PRO A 124 9.69 14.02 15.77
C PRO A 124 8.90 13.01 16.60
N VAL A 125 7.65 12.76 16.23
CA VAL A 125 6.81 11.75 16.90
C VAL A 125 7.38 10.35 16.64
N ALA A 126 7.54 9.57 17.70
CA ALA A 126 8.02 8.19 17.58
C ALA A 126 7.05 7.35 16.74
N ALA A 127 7.61 6.58 15.79
CA ALA A 127 6.84 5.74 14.89
C ALA A 127 7.38 4.29 14.90
N THR A 128 6.47 3.32 14.82
CA THR A 128 6.77 1.89 14.72
C THR A 128 6.13 1.33 13.46
N VAL A 129 6.93 0.69 12.61
CA VAL A 129 6.44 -0.05 11.44
C VAL A 129 6.09 -1.46 11.89
N SER A 130 4.80 -1.78 12.01
CA SER A 130 4.36 -3.12 12.39
C SER A 130 4.30 -4.08 11.19
N GLU A 131 4.14 -3.55 9.99
CA GLU A 131 4.07 -4.32 8.75
C GLU A 131 4.62 -3.50 7.59
N SER A 132 5.49 -4.08 6.76
CA SER A 132 6.05 -3.43 5.58
C SER A 132 6.63 -4.48 4.64
N TRP A 133 5.94 -4.75 3.53
CA TRP A 133 6.39 -5.73 2.55
C TRP A 133 5.90 -5.43 1.13
N VAL A 134 6.54 -6.11 0.17
CA VAL A 134 6.22 -6.08 -1.25
C VAL A 134 6.13 -7.51 -1.74
N ARG A 135 5.04 -7.86 -2.42
CA ARG A 135 4.84 -9.19 -3.04
C ARG A 135 4.36 -9.05 -4.47
N ARG A 136 4.58 -10.06 -5.30
CA ARG A 136 4.07 -10.06 -6.67
C ARG A 136 2.59 -10.44 -6.66
N LEU A 137 1.78 -9.73 -7.45
CA LEU A 137 0.38 -10.09 -7.66
C LEU A 137 0.24 -11.46 -8.34
N SER A 138 1.23 -11.85 -9.15
CA SER A 138 1.29 -13.19 -9.76
C SER A 138 1.41 -14.34 -8.75
N ASP A 139 1.71 -14.04 -7.48
CA ASP A 139 1.81 -15.05 -6.42
C ASP A 139 0.51 -15.20 -5.63
N VAL A 140 -0.49 -14.35 -5.86
CA VAL A 140 -1.82 -14.47 -5.25
C VAL A 140 -2.56 -15.64 -5.90
N VAL A 141 -3.07 -16.56 -5.08
CA VAL A 141 -3.81 -17.75 -5.52
C VAL A 141 -5.28 -17.73 -5.13
N SER A 142 -5.67 -16.96 -4.10
CA SER A 142 -7.07 -16.70 -3.76
C SER A 142 -7.28 -15.27 -3.30
N LEU A 143 -8.50 -14.78 -3.50
CA LEU A 143 -9.04 -13.54 -2.96
C LEU A 143 -10.36 -13.89 -2.29
N ASP A 144 -10.43 -13.67 -1.00
CA ASP A 144 -11.57 -14.01 -0.16
C ASP A 144 -12.18 -12.72 0.42
N ILE A 145 -13.53 -12.66 0.43
CA ILE A 145 -14.30 -11.55 0.97
C ILE A 145 -15.06 -12.07 2.19
N GLY A 146 -14.59 -11.70 3.39
CA GLY A 146 -15.15 -12.22 4.64
C GLY A 146 -16.53 -11.67 4.99
N SER A 147 -16.83 -10.44 4.57
CA SER A 147 -18.11 -9.79 4.87
C SER A 147 -18.64 -8.99 3.68
N VAL A 148 -19.96 -9.03 3.50
CA VAL A 148 -20.67 -8.35 2.40
C VAL A 148 -21.97 -7.76 2.94
N ARG A 149 -22.30 -6.53 2.54
CA ARG A 149 -23.57 -5.87 2.87
C ARG A 149 -24.05 -5.06 1.69
N MET A 150 -25.36 -5.04 1.45
CA MET A 150 -25.93 -4.11 0.47
C MET A 150 -25.68 -2.66 0.90
N ARG A 151 -25.19 -1.83 -0.03
CA ARG A 151 -24.91 -0.41 0.24
C ARG A 151 -26.21 0.36 0.47
N PRO A 152 -26.35 1.11 1.58
CA PRO A 152 -27.43 2.07 1.73
C PRO A 152 -27.13 3.32 0.89
N ASN A 153 -28.15 3.88 0.22
CA ASN A 153 -28.04 5.19 -0.40
C ASN A 153 -28.06 6.32 0.64
N GLY A 154 -27.90 7.56 0.19
CA GLY A 154 -27.92 8.75 1.06
C GLY A 154 -29.22 8.97 1.86
N PHE A 155 -30.29 8.21 1.58
CA PHE A 155 -31.55 8.21 2.32
C PHE A 155 -31.73 6.96 3.20
N GLY A 156 -30.67 6.16 3.38
CA GLY A 156 -30.70 4.93 4.16
C GLY A 156 -31.46 3.78 3.51
N ARG A 157 -31.84 3.89 2.23
CA ARG A 157 -32.51 2.81 1.49
C ARG A 157 -31.47 1.95 0.79
N VAL A 158 -31.65 0.64 0.85
CA VAL A 158 -30.78 -0.31 0.18
C VAL A 158 -30.85 -0.14 -1.34
N THR A 159 -29.73 0.17 -1.99
CA THR A 159 -29.61 0.10 -3.46
C THR A 159 -29.36 -1.34 -3.86
N GLN A 160 -30.14 -1.86 -4.81
CA GLN A 160 -30.12 -3.29 -5.17
C GLN A 160 -28.88 -3.74 -5.97
N ASP A 161 -28.01 -2.81 -6.38
CA ASP A 161 -26.96 -3.11 -7.35
C ASP A 161 -25.53 -2.88 -6.82
N VAL A 162 -25.37 -2.48 -5.55
CA VAL A 162 -24.05 -2.17 -4.99
C VAL A 162 -23.85 -2.84 -3.64
N LEU A 163 -22.75 -3.57 -3.52
CA LEU A 163 -22.33 -4.27 -2.31
C LEU A 163 -21.12 -3.52 -1.72
N ASP A 164 -21.18 -3.25 -0.42
CA ASP A 164 -20.00 -2.95 0.37
C ASP A 164 -19.38 -4.27 0.82
N VAL A 165 -18.06 -4.36 0.76
CA VAL A 165 -17.30 -5.54 1.17
C VAL A 165 -16.33 -5.22 2.30
N GLY A 166 -16.07 -6.21 3.14
CA GLY A 166 -15.10 -6.11 4.22
C GLY A 166 -14.31 -7.40 4.40
N ASP A 167 -13.29 -7.31 5.25
CA ASP A 167 -12.39 -8.42 5.56
C ASP A 167 -11.78 -9.05 4.31
N VAL A 168 -11.30 -8.20 3.38
CA VAL A 168 -10.70 -8.67 2.13
C VAL A 168 -9.33 -9.28 2.44
N THR A 169 -9.20 -10.58 2.19
CA THR A 169 -7.97 -11.34 2.40
C THR A 169 -7.46 -11.92 1.10
N VAL A 170 -6.13 -11.99 0.96
CA VAL A 170 -5.46 -12.71 -0.13
C VAL A 170 -4.66 -13.87 0.42
N THR A 171 -4.64 -14.97 -0.32
CA THR A 171 -3.72 -16.08 -0.06
C THR A 171 -2.64 -16.10 -1.13
N PHE A 172 -1.38 -16.17 -0.71
CA PHE A 172 -0.24 -16.30 -1.61
C PHE A 172 0.14 -17.76 -1.85
N ARG A 173 0.94 -18.02 -2.89
CA ARG A 173 1.39 -19.37 -3.28
C ARG A 173 2.21 -20.08 -2.20
N ASP A 174 2.85 -19.32 -1.31
CA ASP A 174 3.57 -19.83 -0.13
C ASP A 174 2.63 -20.23 1.03
N GLY A 175 1.31 -20.03 0.86
CA GLY A 175 0.29 -20.33 1.85
C GLY A 175 0.02 -19.20 2.84
N GLU A 176 0.72 -18.07 2.75
CA GLU A 176 0.47 -16.93 3.62
C GLU A 176 -0.88 -16.28 3.31
N VAL A 177 -1.68 -16.07 4.36
CA VAL A 177 -2.97 -15.38 4.28
C VAL A 177 -2.82 -14.00 4.90
N VAL A 178 -3.13 -12.97 4.12
CA VAL A 178 -2.99 -11.57 4.51
C VAL A 178 -4.33 -10.88 4.42
N ASN A 179 -4.72 -10.18 5.49
CA ASN A 179 -5.82 -9.22 5.45
C ASN A 179 -5.31 -7.88 4.93
N LEU A 180 -5.91 -7.39 3.84
CA LEU A 180 -5.49 -6.14 3.18
C LEU A 180 -5.95 -4.88 3.93
N GLY A 181 -6.74 -5.03 4.99
CA GLY A 181 -7.31 -3.94 5.79
C GLY A 181 -8.50 -3.24 5.13
N VAL A 182 -8.97 -3.76 3.99
CA VAL A 182 -10.10 -3.18 3.28
C VAL A 182 -11.40 -3.56 3.98
N ASP A 183 -12.08 -2.54 4.52
CA ASP A 183 -13.40 -2.68 5.13
C ASP A 183 -14.31 -1.51 4.74
N GLN A 184 -15.09 -1.68 3.68
CA GLN A 184 -16.03 -0.66 3.20
C GLN A 184 -17.27 -0.52 4.10
N LEU A 185 -17.51 -1.48 5.00
CA LEU A 185 -18.67 -1.47 5.89
C LEU A 185 -18.57 -0.38 6.95
N THR A 186 -17.34 0.00 7.30
CA THR A 186 -16.99 1.06 8.26
C THR A 186 -16.63 2.38 7.59
N MET A 187 -16.32 2.38 6.29
CA MET A 187 -16.08 3.61 5.53
C MET A 187 -17.36 4.43 5.40
N THR A 188 -17.30 5.71 5.76
CA THR A 188 -18.43 6.65 5.62
C THR A 188 -18.31 7.53 4.37
N MET A 189 -17.10 7.74 3.86
CA MET A 189 -16.81 8.63 2.75
C MET A 189 -16.92 7.91 1.41
N TYR A 190 -17.58 8.56 0.44
CA TYR A 190 -17.80 8.01 -0.89
C TYR A 190 -16.49 7.79 -1.66
N ASP A 191 -15.57 8.75 -1.58
CA ASP A 191 -14.31 8.71 -2.32
C ASP A 191 -13.39 7.58 -1.83
N ASP A 192 -13.36 7.30 -0.52
CA ASP A 192 -12.62 6.15 0.03
C ASP A 192 -13.20 4.82 -0.46
N ARG A 193 -14.54 4.71 -0.51
CA ARG A 193 -15.19 3.52 -1.07
C ARG A 193 -14.87 3.37 -2.56
N GLN A 194 -14.89 4.45 -3.34
CA GLN A 194 -14.49 4.39 -4.75
C GLN A 194 -13.03 3.96 -4.93
N ARG A 195 -12.11 4.48 -4.10
CA ARG A 195 -10.70 4.07 -4.12
C ARG A 195 -10.56 2.59 -3.78
N SER A 196 -11.27 2.13 -2.75
CA SER A 196 -11.34 0.73 -2.36
C SER A 196 -11.92 -0.16 -3.47
N ASP A 197 -13.02 0.24 -4.10
CA ASP A 197 -13.63 -0.45 -5.24
C ASP A 197 -12.61 -0.56 -6.40
N GLY A 198 -11.91 0.54 -6.72
CA GLY A 198 -10.85 0.58 -7.72
C GLY A 198 -9.66 -0.32 -7.39
N PHE A 199 -9.26 -0.37 -6.11
CA PHE A 199 -8.20 -1.25 -5.62
C PHE A 199 -8.57 -2.73 -5.77
N ILE A 200 -9.78 -3.13 -5.35
CA ILE A 200 -10.25 -4.51 -5.49
C ILE A 200 -10.38 -4.89 -6.97
N ALA A 201 -10.92 -3.99 -7.80
CA ALA A 201 -11.03 -4.24 -9.24
C ALA A 201 -9.66 -4.44 -9.90
N ARG A 202 -8.65 -3.64 -9.53
CA ARG A 202 -7.27 -3.79 -10.03
C ARG A 202 -6.60 -5.06 -9.50
N LEU A 203 -6.82 -5.41 -8.24
CA LEU A 203 -6.33 -6.65 -7.65
C LEU A 203 -6.82 -7.85 -8.47
N ARG A 204 -8.13 -7.93 -8.70
CA ARG A 204 -8.78 -8.98 -9.51
C ARG A 204 -8.27 -9.03 -10.94
N HIS A 205 -8.08 -7.85 -11.56
CA HIS A 205 -7.55 -7.76 -12.91
C HIS A 205 -6.14 -8.38 -13.04
N HIS A 206 -5.24 -8.07 -12.10
CA HIS A 206 -3.86 -8.61 -12.11
C HIS A 206 -3.79 -10.10 -11.76
N THR A 207 -4.68 -10.59 -10.90
CA THR A 207 -4.65 -11.99 -10.44
C THR A 207 -5.49 -12.93 -11.31
N GLY A 208 -6.43 -12.40 -12.09
CA GLY A 208 -7.36 -13.18 -12.89
C GLY A 208 -8.50 -13.83 -12.08
N LEU A 209 -8.77 -13.33 -10.88
CA LEU A 209 -9.79 -13.82 -9.93
C LEU A 209 -11.10 -13.00 -9.98
#